data_AF-I3UD34-F1
#
_entry.id   AF-I3UD34-F1
#
_cell.length_a   1.000
_cell.length_b   1.000
_cell.length_c   1.000
_cell.angle_alpha   90.00
_cell.angle_beta   90.00
_cell.angle_gamma   90.00
#
_symmetry.space_group_name_H-M   'P 1'
#
loop_
_entity.id
_entity.type
_entity.pdbx_description
1 polymer ?
#
loop_
_entity_poly.entity_id
_entity_poly.type
_entity_poly.pdbx_seq_one_letter_code
_entity_poly.pdbx_strand_id
1 'polypeptide(L)'
;MSIVDIEVGPEVVVPIDQQAYEGDTVLNIVTAQTHPAVTGGSIEVSNVTSKTDALEMQFTHPINTEPDMHPYLGMELNSGTHVKLIASQNPVNLFEQYNITVNEGSTLELTPEFVSQNINNKEIPINPNRYEDYRLTGLLVIKGAGDVIVDTTGLNAEDLKGGRIEYTPIDGGEITFVGATTSEYGTEVDPLYANTWYSNLVFKNDAGEIVGRVRTYIDRDNFSHFQFGAGTVSYYACYLKGTHIATPDGETKVEDLKAGDKVLTASGGTVNVKWLGYRTLFKKRIPEKDAKRAFPILFKKGCVADNVPHRDLFMSPGHHVSFDGNLVSAMNLVNGKSIVQLFDLPSFQYFHVELEQFDILLAEGVPAESYVDTGNRNMFQNAHEVAMNPDFGPAEGRPDIPGITVVKKGPVLEAIRAKLLERANWMQAPQPQKRVG
;
A
#
# COMPACT_ATOMS: atom_id res chain seq x y z
N MET A 1 24.29 -2.86 22.97
CA MET A 1 24.59 -3.03 21.53
C MET A 1 25.86 -3.83 21.34
N SER A 2 25.71 -5.14 21.32
CA SER A 2 26.73 -6.09 20.86
C SER A 2 26.62 -6.19 19.34
N ILE A 3 27.75 -6.15 18.63
CA ILE A 3 27.79 -6.44 17.19
C ILE A 3 28.30 -7.87 17.03
N VAL A 4 27.60 -8.69 16.26
CA VAL A 4 28.02 -10.06 15.92
C VAL A 4 28.26 -10.13 14.42
N ASP A 5 29.50 -10.45 14.03
CA ASP A 5 29.86 -10.65 12.63
C ASP A 5 29.39 -12.03 12.15
N ILE A 6 28.71 -12.05 10.99
CA ILE A 6 28.32 -13.26 10.29
C ILE A 6 28.96 -13.24 8.91
N GLU A 7 29.91 -14.14 8.68
CA GLU A 7 30.56 -14.29 7.39
C GLU A 7 29.65 -15.06 6.41
N VAL A 8 29.46 -14.49 5.22
CA VAL A 8 28.64 -15.09 4.17
C VAL A 8 29.45 -15.21 2.89
N GLY A 9 29.71 -16.44 2.46
CA GLY A 9 30.41 -16.73 1.20
C GLY A 9 29.47 -16.92 0.01
N PRO A 10 30.00 -16.94 -1.23
CA PRO A 10 29.21 -17.19 -2.42
C PRO A 10 28.68 -18.63 -2.43
N GLU A 11 27.50 -18.80 -3.03
CA GLU A 11 26.79 -20.09 -3.16
C GLU A 11 26.42 -20.77 -1.82
N VAL A 12 26.64 -20.10 -0.68
CA VAL A 12 26.23 -20.57 0.64
C VAL A 12 25.01 -19.75 1.10
N VAL A 13 23.98 -20.47 1.54
CA VAL A 13 22.86 -19.88 2.30
C VAL A 13 23.16 -20.08 3.79
N VAL A 14 23.37 -18.98 4.51
CA VAL A 14 23.63 -19.00 5.95
C VAL A 14 22.31 -18.89 6.70
N PRO A 15 21.88 -19.92 7.46
CA PRO A 15 20.67 -19.85 8.26
C PRO A 15 20.90 -18.99 9.51
N ILE A 16 19.96 -18.09 9.79
CA ILE A 16 19.92 -17.22 10.96
C ILE A 16 18.60 -17.45 11.66
N ASP A 17 18.63 -17.94 12.90
CA ASP A 17 17.46 -17.92 13.77
C ASP A 17 17.46 -16.60 14.54
N GLN A 18 16.46 -15.75 14.28
CA GLN A 18 16.28 -14.45 14.91
C GLN A 18 16.32 -14.53 16.43
N GLN A 19 15.98 -15.69 16.99
CA GLN A 19 15.91 -15.85 18.42
C GLN A 19 17.22 -16.14 19.11
N ALA A 20 18.23 -16.59 18.37
CA ALA A 20 19.55 -16.82 18.90
C ALA A 20 20.23 -15.51 19.39
N TYR A 21 19.63 -14.36 19.10
CA TYR A 21 20.16 -13.03 19.38
C TYR A 21 19.26 -12.24 20.34
N GLU A 22 19.87 -11.48 21.24
CA GLU A 22 19.16 -10.59 22.16
C GLU A 22 18.67 -9.34 21.43
N GLY A 23 17.64 -8.67 21.96
CA GLY A 23 16.99 -7.55 21.28
C GLY A 23 17.86 -6.32 21.04
N ASP A 24 19.04 -6.21 21.67
CA ASP A 24 20.02 -5.15 21.43
C ASP A 24 21.23 -5.62 20.61
N THR A 25 21.17 -6.83 20.06
CA THR A 25 22.23 -7.39 19.20
C THR A 25 22.05 -6.90 17.77
N VAL A 26 23.12 -6.36 17.20
CA VAL A 26 23.21 -6.02 15.77
C VAL A 26 23.99 -7.11 15.05
N LEU A 27 23.42 -7.69 14.00
CA LEU A 27 24.16 -8.60 13.13
C LEU A 27 24.84 -7.80 12.03
N ASN A 28 26.16 -7.92 11.96
CA ASN A 28 26.93 -7.39 10.85
C ASN A 28 27.16 -8.53 9.84
N ILE A 29 26.45 -8.49 8.73
CA ILE A 29 26.59 -9.47 7.66
C ILE A 29 27.79 -9.07 6.81
N VAL A 30 28.86 -9.86 6.91
CA VAL A 30 30.14 -9.63 6.24
C VAL A 30 30.24 -10.58 5.06
N THR A 31 30.12 -10.07 3.84
CA THR A 31 30.27 -10.92 2.66
C THR A 31 31.74 -11.21 2.37
N ALA A 32 32.10 -12.47 2.20
CA ALA A 32 33.45 -12.91 1.93
C ALA A 32 33.80 -12.79 0.43
N GLN A 33 35.07 -12.46 0.15
CA GLN A 33 35.65 -12.52 -1.20
C GLN A 33 36.36 -13.87 -1.36
N THR A 34 35.76 -14.81 -2.12
CA THR A 34 36.38 -16.13 -2.34
C THR A 34 36.71 -16.42 -3.81
N HIS A 35 36.20 -15.65 -4.78
CA HIS A 35 36.51 -15.82 -6.21
C HIS A 35 36.62 -14.47 -6.95
N PRO A 36 37.53 -14.30 -7.92
CA PRO A 36 37.71 -13.04 -8.68
C PRO A 36 36.57 -12.64 -9.62
N ALA A 37 35.42 -13.34 -9.60
CA ALA A 37 34.29 -13.08 -10.51
C ALA A 37 32.90 -13.15 -9.83
N VAL A 38 32.82 -13.56 -8.56
CA VAL A 38 31.57 -13.65 -7.82
C VAL A 38 31.83 -13.19 -6.40
N THR A 39 31.21 -12.08 -6.02
CA THR A 39 31.21 -11.59 -4.64
C THR A 39 29.78 -11.50 -4.17
N GLY A 40 29.47 -12.16 -3.07
CA GLY A 40 28.11 -12.17 -2.54
C GLY A 40 27.84 -13.38 -1.68
N GLY A 41 26.63 -13.42 -1.16
CA GLY A 41 26.19 -14.47 -0.26
C GLY A 41 24.69 -14.44 -0.08
N SER A 42 24.13 -15.48 0.54
CA SER A 42 22.70 -15.50 0.87
C SER A 42 22.50 -15.82 2.34
N ILE A 43 21.52 -15.16 2.95
CA ILE A 43 21.09 -15.48 4.31
C ILE A 43 19.61 -15.89 4.29
N GLU A 44 19.26 -16.81 5.17
CA GLU A 44 17.87 -17.22 5.39
C GLU A 44 17.54 -16.98 6.87
N VAL A 45 16.60 -16.07 7.13
CA VAL A 45 16.20 -15.67 8.48
C VAL A 45 14.92 -16.42 8.85
N SER A 46 14.91 -17.02 10.04
CA SER A 46 13.76 -17.72 10.62
C SER A 46 13.44 -17.21 12.02
N ASN A 47 12.21 -17.42 12.50
CA ASN A 47 11.80 -17.03 13.86
C ASN A 47 11.07 -18.19 14.55
N VAL A 48 11.86 -19.19 15.00
CA VAL A 48 11.34 -20.53 15.33
C VAL A 48 10.43 -20.57 16.58
N THR A 49 10.52 -19.61 17.50
CA THR A 49 9.63 -19.53 18.69
C THR A 49 8.82 -18.22 18.82
N SER A 50 8.67 -17.46 17.73
CA SER A 50 7.81 -16.25 17.67
C SER A 50 8.23 -15.02 18.50
N LYS A 51 9.49 -14.55 18.42
CA LYS A 51 9.91 -13.24 18.96
C LYS A 51 9.26 -12.10 18.15
N THR A 52 8.88 -11.00 18.80
CA THR A 52 8.24 -9.84 18.13
C THR A 52 9.22 -8.73 17.78
N ASP A 53 10.32 -8.62 18.52
CA ASP A 53 11.30 -7.55 18.37
C ASP A 53 12.09 -7.72 17.07
N ALA A 54 12.37 -6.61 16.40
CA ALA A 54 13.13 -6.62 15.17
C ALA A 54 14.58 -7.06 15.41
N LEU A 55 15.10 -7.90 14.52
CA LEU A 55 16.52 -8.21 14.44
C LEU A 55 17.23 -7.13 13.63
N GLU A 56 18.08 -6.35 14.29
CA GLU A 56 18.85 -5.31 13.62
C GLU A 56 20.01 -5.91 12.82
N MET A 57 20.13 -5.50 11.56
CA MET A 57 21.20 -5.94 10.67
C MET A 57 21.85 -4.77 9.93
N GLN A 58 23.16 -4.84 9.79
CA GLN A 58 23.95 -3.99 8.90
C GLN A 58 24.82 -4.87 8.00
N PHE A 59 25.33 -4.27 6.92
CA PHE A 59 26.16 -4.99 5.95
C PHE A 59 27.53 -4.36 5.84
N THR A 60 28.56 -5.21 5.78
CA THR A 60 29.92 -4.77 5.50
C THR A 60 30.47 -5.55 4.32
N HIS A 61 31.02 -4.81 3.35
CA HIS A 61 31.74 -5.38 2.22
C HIS A 61 33.24 -5.11 2.34
N PRO A 62 34.14 -6.09 2.18
CA PRO A 62 35.58 -5.85 2.20
C PRO A 62 36.05 -5.03 0.97
N ILE A 63 37.05 -4.17 1.18
CA ILE A 63 37.52 -3.08 0.29
C ILE A 63 38.15 -3.52 -1.04
N ASN A 64 38.38 -4.82 -1.27
CA ASN A 64 39.20 -5.31 -2.39
C ASN A 64 38.39 -5.80 -3.62
N THR A 65 37.33 -5.10 -4.00
CA THR A 65 36.69 -5.37 -5.30
C THR A 65 37.47 -4.65 -6.40
N GLU A 66 37.92 -5.41 -7.40
CA GLU A 66 38.32 -4.81 -8.67
C GLU A 66 37.14 -4.01 -9.26
N PRO A 67 37.40 -2.98 -10.08
CA PRO A 67 36.36 -2.07 -10.60
C PRO A 67 35.18 -2.72 -11.31
N ASP A 68 35.34 -3.97 -11.76
CA ASP A 68 34.37 -4.73 -12.56
C ASP A 68 33.60 -5.79 -11.73
N MET A 69 33.65 -5.71 -10.39
CA MET A 69 33.01 -6.67 -9.48
C MET A 69 31.71 -6.13 -8.91
N HIS A 70 30.64 -6.93 -9.02
CA HIS A 70 29.27 -6.57 -8.70
C HIS A 70 28.78 -7.33 -7.45
N PRO A 71 29.06 -6.83 -6.23
CA PRO A 71 28.66 -7.55 -5.04
C PRO A 71 27.14 -7.61 -4.90
N TYR A 72 26.60 -8.81 -4.63
CA TYR A 72 25.17 -9.02 -4.36
C TYR A 72 24.93 -9.66 -2.98
N LEU A 73 23.77 -9.38 -2.39
CA LEU A 73 23.30 -10.07 -1.20
C LEU A 73 21.91 -10.64 -1.43
N GLY A 74 21.76 -11.95 -1.24
CA GLY A 74 20.46 -12.61 -1.12
C GLY A 74 20.00 -12.62 0.34
N MET A 75 18.73 -12.32 0.57
CA MET A 75 18.10 -12.47 1.89
C MET A 75 16.72 -13.08 1.71
N GLU A 76 16.42 -14.10 2.51
CA GLU A 76 15.09 -14.67 2.60
C GLU A 76 14.57 -14.55 4.03
N LEU A 77 13.41 -13.91 4.20
CA LEU A 77 12.74 -13.75 5.47
C LEU A 77 11.58 -14.74 5.54
N ASN A 78 11.71 -15.76 6.40
CA ASN A 78 10.65 -16.75 6.61
C ASN A 78 9.51 -16.18 7.45
N SER A 79 8.34 -16.84 7.40
CA SER A 79 7.14 -16.40 8.11
C SER A 79 7.41 -16.10 9.60
N GLY A 80 6.84 -14.99 10.09
CA GLY A 80 6.97 -14.53 11.46
C GLY A 80 8.25 -13.76 11.77
N THR A 81 9.19 -13.62 10.83
CA THR A 81 10.42 -12.84 11.08
C THR A 81 10.18 -11.34 11.04
N HIS A 82 10.99 -10.60 11.78
CA HIS A 82 11.01 -9.14 11.75
C HIS A 82 12.48 -8.68 11.71
N VAL A 83 12.89 -8.10 10.59
CA VAL A 83 14.28 -7.66 10.37
C VAL A 83 14.31 -6.17 10.09
N LYS A 84 15.23 -5.46 10.74
CA LYS A 84 15.45 -4.02 10.60
C LYS A 84 16.84 -3.76 10.04
N LEU A 85 16.93 -3.23 8.84
CA LEU A 85 18.18 -2.88 8.17
C LEU A 85 18.59 -1.46 8.56
N ILE A 86 19.78 -1.35 9.16
CA ILE A 86 20.36 -0.10 9.64
C ILE A 86 21.61 0.25 8.82
N ALA A 87 22.01 1.52 8.83
CA ALA A 87 23.24 1.96 8.17
C ALA A 87 24.47 1.25 8.75
N SER A 88 25.39 0.85 7.87
CA SER A 88 26.69 0.32 8.24
C SER A 88 27.58 1.40 8.84
N GLN A 89 28.24 1.08 9.94
CA GLN A 89 29.25 1.96 10.56
C GLN A 89 30.52 2.12 9.71
N ASN A 90 30.77 1.19 8.78
CA ASN A 90 31.92 1.22 7.86
C ASN A 90 31.42 1.09 6.41
N PRO A 91 30.88 2.16 5.81
CA PRO A 91 30.39 2.11 4.43
C PRO A 91 31.57 1.93 3.48
N VAL A 92 31.66 0.75 2.88
CA VAL A 92 32.58 0.45 1.77
C VAL A 92 31.71 0.26 0.54
N ASN A 93 32.07 0.93 -0.57
CA ASN A 93 31.35 1.00 -1.85
C ASN A 93 30.33 -0.14 -2.03
N LEU A 94 29.07 0.27 -1.91
CA LEU A 94 27.96 -0.58 -1.52
C LEU A 94 27.56 -1.52 -2.66
N PHE A 95 26.97 -2.65 -2.28
CA PHE A 95 26.42 -3.67 -3.16
C PHE A 95 25.72 -3.05 -4.37
N GLU A 96 25.96 -3.63 -5.53
CA GLU A 96 25.22 -3.22 -6.72
C GLU A 96 23.76 -3.66 -6.62
N GLN A 97 23.50 -4.78 -5.94
CA GLN A 97 22.16 -5.34 -5.84
C GLN A 97 21.91 -6.08 -4.51
N TYR A 98 20.85 -5.68 -3.82
CA TYR A 98 20.24 -6.46 -2.75
C TYR A 98 19.03 -7.22 -3.31
N ASN A 99 18.92 -8.52 -3.03
CA ASN A 99 17.81 -9.37 -3.46
C ASN A 99 17.12 -9.95 -2.22
N ILE A 100 16.01 -9.35 -1.80
CA ILE A 100 15.31 -9.72 -0.57
C ILE A 100 13.95 -10.34 -0.89
N THR A 101 13.71 -11.53 -0.35
CA THR A 101 12.40 -12.20 -0.37
C THR A 101 11.76 -12.07 1.00
N VAL A 102 10.57 -11.47 1.07
CA VAL A 102 9.82 -11.22 2.30
C VAL A 102 8.57 -12.10 2.30
N ASN A 103 8.59 -13.25 2.99
CA ASN A 103 7.49 -14.22 2.95
C ASN A 103 6.29 -13.76 3.79
N GLU A 104 5.13 -14.40 3.60
CA GLU A 104 3.89 -14.05 4.31
C GLU A 104 4.08 -14.04 5.84
N GLY A 105 3.62 -12.96 6.48
CA GLY A 105 3.72 -12.77 7.93
C GLY A 105 5.11 -12.39 8.42
N SER A 106 6.04 -12.02 7.53
CA SER A 106 7.32 -11.39 7.89
C SER A 106 7.34 -9.90 7.60
N THR A 107 8.24 -9.18 8.27
CA THR A 107 8.40 -7.73 8.15
C THR A 107 9.86 -7.36 7.90
N LEU A 108 10.10 -6.54 6.88
CA LEU A 108 11.38 -5.88 6.59
C LEU A 108 11.26 -4.38 6.84
N GLU A 109 12.06 -3.81 7.74
CA GLU A 109 12.15 -2.37 8.01
C GLU A 109 13.49 -1.82 7.49
N LEU A 110 13.46 -0.68 6.79
CA LEU A 110 14.65 0.06 6.35
C LEU A 110 14.68 1.41 7.08
N THR A 111 15.76 1.70 7.82
CA THR A 111 15.87 3.00 8.50
C THR A 111 16.21 4.14 7.54
N PRO A 112 15.96 5.42 7.93
CA PRO A 112 16.32 6.57 7.10
C PRO A 112 17.82 6.60 6.76
N GLU A 113 18.67 6.20 7.72
CA GLU A 113 20.11 6.15 7.51
C GLU A 113 20.49 5.02 6.55
N PHE A 114 19.84 3.86 6.63
CA PHE A 114 20.07 2.78 5.67
C PHE A 114 19.67 3.20 4.26
N VAL A 115 18.50 3.84 4.12
CA VAL A 115 18.00 4.37 2.85
C VAL A 115 18.97 5.41 2.28
N SER A 116 19.33 6.43 3.07
CA SER A 116 20.27 7.48 2.66
C SER A 116 21.67 6.94 2.37
N GLN A 117 22.12 5.89 3.05
CA GLN A 117 23.43 5.30 2.79
C GLN A 117 23.43 4.40 1.55
N ASN A 118 22.41 3.55 1.36
CA ASN A 118 22.45 2.43 0.40
C ASN A 118 21.57 2.61 -0.84
N ILE A 119 20.58 3.49 -0.78
CA ILE A 119 19.73 3.86 -1.93
C ILE A 119 20.19 5.21 -2.52
N ASN A 120 21.10 5.91 -1.85
CA ASN A 120 21.88 6.98 -2.46
C ASN A 120 23.12 6.36 -3.11
N ASN A 121 23.42 6.71 -4.35
CA ASN A 121 24.84 6.86 -4.64
C ASN A 121 25.07 7.99 -5.61
N LYS A 122 26.04 8.81 -5.20
CA LYS A 122 26.60 9.92 -5.94
C LYS A 122 26.93 9.47 -7.36
N GLU A 123 26.63 10.35 -8.32
CA GLU A 123 27.08 10.26 -9.71
C GLU A 123 28.49 9.66 -9.79
N ILE A 124 28.62 8.37 -10.14
CA ILE A 124 29.95 7.86 -10.45
C ILE A 124 30.30 8.44 -11.83
N PRO A 125 31.45 9.15 -11.98
CA PRO A 125 31.84 9.74 -13.24
C PRO A 125 31.83 8.71 -14.37
N ILE A 126 30.99 8.96 -15.38
CA ILE A 126 30.86 8.15 -16.60
C ILE A 126 32.22 8.17 -17.31
N ASN A 127 32.78 7.00 -17.63
CA ASN A 127 33.90 6.91 -18.55
C ASN A 127 33.33 6.87 -19.99
N PRO A 128 33.47 7.94 -20.80
CA PRO A 128 32.83 8.03 -22.11
C PRO A 128 33.38 7.04 -23.15
N ASN A 129 34.44 6.30 -22.85
CA ASN A 129 35.11 5.38 -23.78
C ASN A 129 34.79 3.89 -23.54
N ARG A 130 33.91 3.54 -22.59
CA ARG A 130 33.47 2.16 -22.36
C ARG A 130 31.96 2.07 -22.50
N TYR A 131 31.51 1.33 -23.51
CA TYR A 131 30.09 1.12 -23.82
C TYR A 131 29.36 0.21 -22.81
N GLU A 132 30.05 -0.34 -21.82
CA GLU A 132 29.53 -1.37 -20.90
C GLU A 132 29.50 -0.97 -19.41
N ASP A 133 30.03 0.20 -19.02
CA ASP A 133 30.05 0.63 -17.61
C ASP A 133 28.71 1.29 -17.19
N TYR A 134 27.63 0.51 -17.17
CA TYR A 134 26.34 0.91 -16.60
C TYR A 134 26.41 0.81 -15.07
N ARG A 135 26.96 1.81 -14.42
CA ARG A 135 27.16 1.83 -12.96
C ARG A 135 25.83 2.01 -12.23
N LEU A 136 25.11 0.91 -11.99
CA LEU A 136 23.96 0.87 -11.10
C LEU A 136 24.45 0.74 -9.66
N THR A 137 24.41 1.83 -8.95
CA THR A 137 24.74 1.87 -7.53
C THR A 137 23.45 1.91 -6.71
N GLY A 138 23.27 0.95 -5.79
CA GLY A 138 22.15 0.97 -4.83
C GLY A 138 20.80 0.50 -5.38
N LEU A 139 20.77 -0.65 -6.08
CA LEU A 139 19.52 -1.31 -6.45
C LEU A 139 19.05 -2.25 -5.33
N LEU A 140 17.90 -1.95 -4.74
CA LEU A 140 17.26 -2.83 -3.76
C LEU A 140 16.06 -3.54 -4.38
N VAL A 141 16.22 -4.82 -4.72
CA VAL A 141 15.17 -5.67 -5.27
C VAL A 141 14.48 -6.42 -4.12
N ILE A 142 13.20 -6.15 -3.93
CA ILE A 142 12.38 -6.78 -2.90
C ILE A 142 11.19 -7.48 -3.56
N LYS A 143 10.92 -8.71 -3.15
CA LYS A 143 9.73 -9.46 -3.58
C LYS A 143 9.09 -10.21 -2.42
N GLY A 144 7.81 -10.54 -2.54
CA GLY A 144 7.15 -11.44 -1.59
C GLY A 144 5.82 -10.94 -1.04
N ALA A 145 5.28 -11.69 -0.07
CA ALA A 145 3.94 -11.52 0.51
C ALA A 145 3.91 -10.89 1.91
N GLY A 146 5.08 -10.65 2.51
CA GLY A 146 5.20 -9.93 3.77
C GLY A 146 5.26 -8.41 3.57
N ASP A 147 5.48 -7.73 4.69
CA ASP A 147 5.35 -6.28 4.79
C ASP A 147 6.74 -5.62 4.74
N VAL A 148 6.87 -4.57 3.95
CA VAL A 148 8.10 -3.80 3.78
C VAL A 148 7.84 -2.38 4.28
N ILE A 149 8.67 -1.88 5.18
CA ILE A 149 8.60 -0.54 5.75
C ILE A 149 9.88 0.19 5.34
N VAL A 150 9.73 1.29 4.62
CA VAL A 150 10.81 2.17 4.19
C VAL A 150 10.65 3.48 4.94
N ASP A 151 11.48 3.70 5.95
CA ASP A 151 11.46 4.96 6.68
C ASP A 151 12.28 6.01 5.94
N THR A 152 11.60 7.08 5.56
CA THR A 152 12.15 8.21 4.81
C THR A 152 12.03 9.53 5.59
N THR A 153 11.72 9.42 6.88
CA THR A 153 11.58 10.57 7.77
C THR A 153 12.87 11.38 7.82
N GLY A 154 12.77 12.67 7.52
CA GLY A 154 13.90 13.59 7.50
C GLY A 154 14.80 13.51 6.27
N LEU A 155 14.52 12.61 5.31
CA LEU A 155 15.21 12.57 4.03
C LEU A 155 14.69 13.65 3.07
N ASN A 156 15.56 14.08 2.16
CA ASN A 156 15.23 15.02 1.08
C ASN A 156 15.67 14.48 -0.30
N ALA A 157 15.42 15.25 -1.35
CA ALA A 157 15.70 14.83 -2.72
C ALA A 157 17.19 14.57 -3.02
N GLU A 158 18.12 15.19 -2.28
CA GLU A 158 19.56 14.95 -2.39
C GLU A 158 19.97 13.60 -1.79
N ASP A 159 19.22 13.10 -0.80
CA ASP A 159 19.47 11.80 -0.15
C ASP A 159 19.07 10.60 -1.03
N LEU A 160 18.42 10.85 -2.16
CA LEU A 160 17.85 9.81 -3.04
C LEU A 160 18.28 9.97 -4.50
N LYS A 161 19.44 10.57 -4.73
CA LYS A 161 20.03 10.68 -6.05
C LYS A 161 20.62 9.33 -6.45
N GLY A 162 20.08 8.72 -7.51
CA GLY A 162 20.72 7.62 -8.24
C GLY A 162 20.22 6.20 -7.94
N GLY A 163 19.90 5.84 -6.69
CA GLY A 163 19.39 4.50 -6.36
C GLY A 163 17.87 4.38 -6.38
N ARG A 164 17.39 3.13 -6.39
CA ARG A 164 15.95 2.81 -6.50
C ARG A 164 15.60 1.50 -5.81
N ILE A 165 14.35 1.42 -5.37
CA ILE A 165 13.74 0.16 -4.92
C ILE A 165 12.99 -0.46 -6.09
N GLU A 166 13.25 -1.74 -6.37
CA GLU A 166 12.46 -2.58 -7.27
C GLU A 166 11.59 -3.51 -6.44
N TYR A 167 10.28 -3.27 -6.42
CA TYR A 167 9.35 -4.02 -5.60
C TYR A 167 8.40 -4.89 -6.43
N THR A 168 8.35 -6.18 -6.10
CA THR A 168 7.46 -7.17 -6.73
C THR A 168 6.59 -7.85 -5.67
N PRO A 169 5.37 -7.37 -5.39
CA PRO A 169 4.49 -8.00 -4.43
C PRO A 169 4.01 -9.37 -4.93
N ILE A 170 3.90 -10.33 -4.01
CA ILE A 170 3.31 -11.66 -4.21
C ILE A 170 2.18 -11.80 -3.20
N ASP A 171 1.03 -12.38 -3.56
CA ASP A 171 -0.05 -12.78 -2.64
C ASP A 171 -0.48 -11.74 -1.56
N GLY A 172 -0.45 -10.44 -1.86
CA GLY A 172 -0.85 -9.42 -0.87
C GLY A 172 0.30 -8.82 -0.07
N GLY A 173 1.55 -9.01 -0.49
CA GLY A 173 2.69 -8.28 0.06
C GLY A 173 2.51 -6.77 -0.07
N GLU A 174 3.08 -6.04 0.89
CA GLU A 174 2.92 -4.58 0.94
C GLU A 174 4.25 -3.86 1.13
N ILE A 175 4.36 -2.65 0.57
CA ILE A 175 5.45 -1.71 0.85
C ILE A 175 4.88 -0.38 1.37
N THR A 176 5.47 0.14 2.43
CA THR A 176 5.06 1.36 3.15
C THR A 176 6.20 2.36 3.20
N PHE A 177 5.94 3.62 2.85
CA PHE A 177 6.89 4.72 3.03
C PHE A 177 6.49 5.57 4.23
N VAL A 178 7.27 5.54 5.30
CA VAL A 178 7.11 6.41 6.48
C VAL A 178 7.77 7.75 6.18
N GLY A 179 7.12 8.87 6.49
CA GLY A 179 7.58 10.22 6.17
C GLY A 179 7.18 10.74 4.78
N ALA A 180 6.59 9.90 3.92
CA ALA A 180 5.96 10.32 2.67
C ALA A 180 4.47 10.63 2.89
N THR A 181 3.99 11.72 2.31
CA THR A 181 2.60 12.20 2.45
C THR A 181 1.85 12.31 1.13
N THR A 182 2.56 12.31 0.01
CA THR A 182 1.94 12.18 -1.32
C THR A 182 2.70 11.19 -2.20
N SER A 183 2.00 10.65 -3.19
CA SER A 183 2.63 9.91 -4.27
C SER A 183 2.06 10.29 -5.63
N GLU A 184 2.92 10.25 -6.64
CA GLU A 184 2.52 10.49 -8.01
C GLU A 184 3.18 9.49 -8.94
N TYR A 185 2.49 9.25 -10.05
CA TYR A 185 3.08 8.49 -11.14
C TYR A 185 4.07 9.39 -11.87
N GLY A 186 5.36 9.09 -11.71
CA GLY A 186 6.42 9.75 -12.47
C GLY A 186 6.54 9.09 -13.83
N THR A 187 6.32 9.87 -14.90
CA THR A 187 6.83 9.55 -16.24
C THR A 187 8.23 10.13 -16.44
N GLU A 188 8.94 10.43 -15.35
CA GLU A 188 10.28 11.02 -15.42
C GLU A 188 11.18 10.13 -16.27
N VAL A 189 11.70 10.73 -17.33
CA VAL A 189 12.78 10.15 -18.12
C VAL A 189 13.99 10.15 -17.20
N ASP A 190 14.47 8.96 -16.86
CA ASP A 190 15.73 8.82 -16.14
C ASP A 190 16.82 9.58 -16.92
N PRO A 191 17.46 10.62 -16.35
CA PRO A 191 18.48 11.40 -17.06
C PRO A 191 19.65 10.54 -17.55
N LEU A 192 19.89 9.39 -16.92
CA LEU A 192 20.93 8.43 -17.30
C LEU A 192 20.47 7.47 -18.41
N TYR A 193 19.16 7.37 -18.67
CA TYR A 193 18.58 6.46 -19.65
C TYR A 193 17.47 7.14 -20.47
N ALA A 194 17.85 8.09 -21.31
CA ALA A 194 16.96 8.90 -22.16
C ALA A 194 15.99 8.09 -23.06
N ASN A 195 16.16 6.77 -23.17
CA ASN A 195 15.40 5.90 -24.07
C ASN A 195 14.58 4.79 -23.38
N THR A 196 14.51 4.75 -22.05
CA THR A 196 13.82 3.68 -21.33
C THR A 196 12.65 4.20 -20.51
N TRP A 197 11.44 3.87 -20.97
CA TRP A 197 10.17 4.27 -20.39
C TRP A 197 9.85 3.40 -19.17
N TYR A 198 10.21 3.83 -17.97
CA TYR A 198 9.81 3.14 -16.74
C TYR A 198 8.63 3.82 -16.06
N SER A 199 7.81 3.01 -15.39
CA SER A 199 6.73 3.48 -14.53
C SER A 199 7.28 3.60 -13.12
N ASN A 200 7.50 4.82 -12.63
CA ASN A 200 7.97 5.03 -11.26
C ASN A 200 6.83 5.57 -10.40
N LEU A 201 6.64 4.97 -9.22
CA LEU A 201 5.95 5.66 -8.13
C LEU A 201 6.97 6.57 -7.46
N VAL A 202 6.67 7.86 -7.43
CA VAL A 202 7.46 8.89 -6.74
C VAL A 202 6.72 9.24 -5.47
N PHE A 203 7.42 9.21 -4.35
CA PHE A 203 6.90 9.52 -3.01
C PHE A 203 7.46 10.87 -2.59
N LYS A 204 6.61 11.74 -2.04
CA LYS A 204 7.01 13.07 -1.59
C LYS A 204 6.57 13.33 -0.15
N ASN A 205 7.38 14.09 0.58
CA ASN A 205 7.03 14.59 1.92
C ASN A 205 6.06 15.78 1.85
N ASP A 206 5.70 16.34 3.00
CA ASP A 206 4.79 17.50 3.12
C ASP A 206 5.31 18.79 2.46
N ALA A 207 6.63 18.90 2.29
CA ALA A 207 7.25 20.00 1.56
C ALA A 207 7.20 19.80 0.03
N GLY A 208 6.71 18.64 -0.45
CA GLY A 208 6.67 18.27 -1.85
C GLY A 208 8.02 17.76 -2.40
N GLU A 209 8.99 17.51 -1.53
CA GLU A 209 10.30 16.98 -1.91
C GLU A 209 10.23 15.48 -2.13
N ILE A 210 10.97 14.96 -3.11
CA ILE A 210 10.99 13.52 -3.38
C ILE A 210 11.75 12.80 -2.27
N VAL A 211 11.05 11.91 -1.57
CA VAL A 211 11.57 11.09 -0.46
C VAL A 211 11.53 9.59 -0.74
N GLY A 212 11.09 9.17 -1.92
CA GLY A 212 11.19 7.77 -2.32
C GLY A 212 10.90 7.54 -3.80
N ARG A 213 11.52 6.49 -4.36
CA ARG A 213 11.25 6.01 -5.72
C ARG A 213 11.12 4.49 -5.72
N VAL A 214 10.00 4.00 -6.24
CA VAL A 214 9.77 2.56 -6.42
C VAL A 214 9.48 2.27 -7.89
N ARG A 215 10.25 1.35 -8.45
CA ARG A 215 9.92 0.64 -9.68
C ARG A 215 9.13 -0.62 -9.32
N THR A 216 8.11 -0.91 -10.09
CA THR A 216 7.34 -2.15 -9.98
C THR A 216 7.38 -2.86 -11.34
N TYR A 217 7.49 -4.20 -11.33
CA TYR A 217 7.37 -5.04 -12.55
C TYR A 217 5.95 -5.58 -12.75
N ILE A 218 5.02 -5.16 -11.90
CA ILE A 218 3.63 -5.58 -11.99
C ILE A 218 3.12 -5.12 -13.36
N ASP A 219 2.44 -6.02 -14.08
CA ASP A 219 1.49 -5.65 -15.13
C ASP A 219 0.83 -4.34 -14.72
N ARG A 220 0.78 -3.36 -15.62
CA ARG A 220 0.58 -1.91 -15.41
C ARG A 220 -0.62 -1.46 -14.52
N ASP A 221 -1.32 -2.39 -13.86
CA ASP A 221 -2.72 -2.39 -13.48
C ASP A 221 -3.02 -2.92 -12.05
N ASN A 222 -2.04 -3.29 -11.20
CA ASN A 222 -2.35 -3.73 -9.82
C ASN A 222 -1.49 -3.09 -8.70
N PHE A 223 -1.98 -1.96 -8.17
CA PHE A 223 -1.37 -1.19 -7.08
C PHE A 223 -1.96 -1.49 -5.68
N SER A 224 -2.72 -2.59 -5.51
CA SER A 224 -3.35 -2.98 -4.22
C SER A 224 -2.38 -3.34 -3.11
N HIS A 225 -1.08 -3.30 -3.42
CA HIS A 225 0.04 -3.76 -2.63
C HIS A 225 0.92 -2.60 -2.12
N PHE A 226 0.48 -1.35 -2.28
CA PHE A 226 1.22 -0.18 -1.79
C PHE A 226 0.44 0.45 -0.64
N GLN A 227 1.07 0.54 0.53
CA GLN A 227 0.60 1.32 1.67
C GLN A 227 1.49 2.56 1.85
N PHE A 228 1.01 3.58 2.54
CA PHE A 228 1.71 4.86 2.69
C PHE A 228 1.54 5.29 4.14
N GLY A 229 2.64 5.67 4.79
CA GLY A 229 2.66 6.07 6.19
C GLY A 229 1.81 7.30 6.49
N ALA A 230 1.50 8.10 5.45
CA ALA A 230 0.50 9.17 5.49
C ALA A 230 -0.18 9.36 4.14
N GLY A 231 -0.95 8.37 3.66
CA GLY A 231 -1.90 8.58 2.55
C GLY A 231 -1.94 7.48 1.51
N THR A 232 -2.88 6.55 1.67
CA THR A 232 -3.24 5.44 0.75
C THR A 232 -3.04 5.78 -0.73
N VAL A 233 -2.57 4.83 -1.58
CA VAL A 233 -2.81 4.91 -3.04
C VAL A 233 -4.27 5.28 -3.16
N SER A 234 -4.58 6.43 -3.76
CA SER A 234 -5.93 6.97 -3.73
C SER A 234 -6.89 6.03 -4.48
N TYR A 235 -7.37 5.02 -3.76
CA TYR A 235 -8.59 4.36 -4.06
C TYR A 235 -9.66 5.35 -3.66
N TYR A 236 -10.34 5.86 -4.67
CA TYR A 236 -11.58 6.60 -4.52
C TYR A 236 -12.44 5.85 -3.50
N ALA A 237 -12.89 6.51 -2.44
CA ALA A 237 -13.79 5.97 -1.41
C ALA A 237 -15.10 6.74 -1.42
N CYS A 238 -15.87 6.61 -2.51
CA CYS A 238 -17.06 7.39 -2.78
C CYS A 238 -18.29 6.52 -2.97
N TYR A 239 -19.43 7.14 -2.71
CA TYR A 239 -20.75 6.67 -3.12
C TYR A 239 -21.06 7.16 -4.53
N LEU A 240 -21.80 6.36 -5.31
CA LEU A 240 -22.26 6.82 -6.62
C LEU A 240 -23.47 7.74 -6.47
N LYS A 241 -23.65 8.66 -7.43
CA LYS A 241 -24.88 9.44 -7.56
C LYS A 241 -26.12 8.56 -7.44
N GLY A 242 -27.09 8.99 -6.64
CA GLY A 242 -28.35 8.30 -6.41
C GLY A 242 -28.34 7.32 -5.23
N THR A 243 -27.17 7.06 -4.62
CA THR A 243 -27.09 6.32 -3.35
C THR A 243 -27.79 7.10 -2.24
N HIS A 244 -28.66 6.43 -1.48
CA HIS A 244 -29.36 7.01 -0.35
C HIS A 244 -28.56 6.80 0.94
N ILE A 245 -28.39 7.88 1.69
CA ILE A 245 -27.75 7.90 3.01
C ILE A 245 -28.85 8.12 4.05
N ALA A 246 -28.82 7.32 5.11
CA ALA A 246 -29.79 7.45 6.20
C ALA A 246 -29.60 8.77 6.95
N THR A 247 -30.69 9.50 7.16
CA THR A 247 -30.75 10.73 7.96
C THR A 247 -31.87 10.59 9.00
N PRO A 248 -31.92 11.43 10.05
CA PRO A 248 -32.98 11.36 11.07
C PRO A 248 -34.41 11.44 10.51
N ASP A 249 -34.60 12.15 9.40
CA ASP A 249 -35.91 12.40 8.79
C ASP A 249 -36.24 11.42 7.63
N GLY A 250 -35.42 10.40 7.42
CA GLY A 250 -35.52 9.46 6.32
C GLY A 250 -34.23 9.38 5.50
N GLU A 251 -34.26 8.71 4.36
CA GLU A 251 -33.06 8.60 3.53
C GLU A 251 -32.97 9.74 2.51
N THR A 252 -31.79 10.34 2.37
CA THR A 252 -31.49 11.43 1.45
C THR A 252 -30.48 10.95 0.41
N LYS A 253 -30.65 11.31 -0.86
CA LYS A 253 -29.65 10.98 -1.88
C LYS A 253 -28.34 11.70 -1.57
N VAL A 254 -27.22 11.02 -1.81
CA VAL A 254 -25.90 11.55 -1.49
C VAL A 254 -25.61 12.88 -2.18
N GLU A 255 -26.09 13.09 -3.42
CA GLU A 255 -25.93 14.36 -4.14
C GLU A 255 -26.76 15.53 -3.59
N ASP A 256 -27.75 15.25 -2.74
CA ASP A 256 -28.65 16.26 -2.17
C ASP A 256 -28.21 16.67 -0.75
N LEU A 257 -27.26 15.94 -0.13
CA LEU A 257 -26.65 16.29 1.15
C LEU A 257 -25.84 17.58 1.08
N LYS A 258 -25.78 18.32 2.19
CA LYS A 258 -25.05 19.57 2.33
C LYS A 258 -24.32 19.63 3.66
N ALA A 259 -23.30 20.50 3.73
CA ALA A 259 -22.66 20.83 5.00
C ALA A 259 -23.71 21.29 6.03
N GLY A 260 -23.63 20.74 7.24
CA GLY A 260 -24.58 20.95 8.33
C GLY A 260 -25.75 19.95 8.40
N ASP A 261 -26.00 19.17 7.33
CA ASP A 261 -27.02 18.13 7.38
C ASP A 261 -26.63 17.01 8.36
N LYS A 262 -27.61 16.39 9.01
CA LYS A 262 -27.39 15.27 9.92
C LYS A 262 -27.55 13.94 9.20
N VAL A 263 -26.62 13.04 9.41
CA VAL A 263 -26.69 11.65 8.96
C VAL A 263 -26.75 10.70 10.15
N LEU A 264 -27.41 9.56 9.97
CA LEU A 264 -27.42 8.48 10.95
C LEU A 264 -26.16 7.64 10.82
N THR A 265 -25.61 7.26 11.96
CA THR A 265 -24.43 6.41 12.07
C THR A 265 -24.85 4.98 12.37
N ALA A 266 -24.03 4.00 11.98
CA ALA A 266 -24.28 2.58 12.24
C ALA A 266 -24.30 2.24 13.75
N SER A 267 -23.69 3.08 14.60
CA SER A 267 -23.72 2.97 16.06
C SER A 267 -25.05 3.48 16.67
N GLY A 268 -25.92 4.10 15.87
CA GLY A 268 -27.23 4.62 16.30
C GLY A 268 -27.23 6.11 16.69
N GLY A 269 -26.09 6.80 16.56
CA GLY A 269 -25.98 8.25 16.75
C GLY A 269 -26.23 9.07 15.48
N THR A 270 -26.08 10.39 15.58
CA THR A 270 -26.12 11.32 14.44
C THR A 270 -24.86 12.18 14.40
N VAL A 271 -24.32 12.41 13.20
CA VAL A 271 -23.18 13.30 12.98
C VAL A 271 -23.51 14.29 11.86
N ASN A 272 -22.94 15.49 11.92
CA ASN A 272 -23.12 16.49 10.88
C ASN A 272 -22.16 16.23 9.70
N VAL A 273 -22.67 16.41 8.49
CA VAL A 273 -21.86 16.49 7.28
C VAL A 273 -21.03 17.78 7.36
N LYS A 274 -19.71 17.65 7.27
CA LYS A 274 -18.77 18.77 7.19
C LYS A 274 -18.61 19.23 5.75
N TRP A 275 -18.51 18.29 4.81
CA TRP A 275 -18.35 18.60 3.39
C TRP A 275 -18.81 17.46 2.48
N LEU A 276 -19.23 17.82 1.27
CA LEU A 276 -19.57 16.90 0.21
C LEU A 276 -18.66 17.14 -1.00
N GLY A 277 -17.63 16.31 -1.14
CA GLY A 277 -16.73 16.33 -2.30
C GLY A 277 -17.35 15.55 -3.46
N TYR A 278 -17.22 16.03 -4.70
CA TYR A 278 -17.68 15.29 -5.86
C TYR A 278 -16.68 15.23 -7.02
N ARG A 279 -16.79 14.17 -7.82
CA ARG A 279 -16.04 14.04 -9.07
C ARG A 279 -16.80 13.24 -10.12
N THR A 280 -16.75 13.71 -11.35
CA THR A 280 -17.31 13.03 -12.52
C THR A 280 -16.21 12.37 -13.33
N LEU A 281 -16.41 11.10 -13.66
CA LEU A 281 -15.51 10.30 -14.49
C LEU A 281 -16.23 9.89 -15.78
N PHE A 282 -15.48 9.85 -16.88
CA PHE A 282 -15.97 9.49 -18.21
C PHE A 282 -15.15 8.33 -18.73
N LYS A 283 -15.79 7.22 -19.13
CA LYS A 283 -15.10 5.99 -19.63
C LYS A 283 -14.06 6.31 -20.71
N LYS A 284 -14.39 7.21 -21.63
CA LYS A 284 -13.48 7.65 -22.72
C LYS A 284 -12.18 8.33 -22.24
N ARG A 285 -12.13 8.77 -20.98
CA ARG A 285 -10.99 9.45 -20.36
C ARG A 285 -10.32 8.63 -19.26
N ILE A 286 -10.80 7.42 -19.00
CA ILE A 286 -10.20 6.48 -18.07
C ILE A 286 -9.32 5.55 -18.90
N PRO A 287 -7.98 5.58 -18.75
CA PRO A 287 -7.12 4.58 -19.36
C PRO A 287 -7.55 3.17 -18.96
N GLU A 288 -7.40 2.19 -19.85
CA GLU A 288 -7.76 0.80 -19.57
C GLU A 288 -7.08 0.27 -18.29
N LYS A 289 -5.81 0.62 -18.09
CA LYS A 289 -5.04 0.33 -16.87
C LYS A 289 -5.69 0.82 -15.57
N ASP A 290 -6.50 1.86 -15.66
CA ASP A 290 -7.16 2.50 -14.52
C ASP A 290 -8.58 1.99 -14.31
N ALA A 291 -9.07 1.09 -15.16
CA ALA A 291 -10.46 0.67 -15.14
C ALA A 291 -10.82 -0.01 -13.81
N LYS A 292 -9.98 -0.93 -13.33
CA LYS A 292 -10.24 -1.65 -12.06
C LYS A 292 -10.25 -0.72 -10.83
N ARG A 293 -9.48 0.36 -10.83
CA ARG A 293 -9.46 1.33 -9.72
C ARG A 293 -10.53 2.41 -9.82
N ALA A 294 -11.05 2.68 -11.01
CA ALA A 294 -11.98 3.78 -11.26
C ALA A 294 -13.44 3.35 -11.35
N PHE A 295 -13.75 2.17 -11.92
CA PHE A 295 -15.12 1.81 -12.21
C PHE A 295 -15.88 1.29 -10.98
N PRO A 296 -17.18 1.62 -10.83
CA PRO A 296 -17.94 1.29 -9.63
C PRO A 296 -18.15 -0.20 -9.42
N ILE A 297 -18.29 -0.57 -8.15
CA ILE A 297 -18.74 -1.87 -7.68
C ILE A 297 -20.21 -1.77 -7.28
N LEU A 298 -21.00 -2.67 -7.83
CA LEU A 298 -22.40 -2.89 -7.51
C LEU A 298 -22.53 -3.96 -6.43
N PHE A 299 -23.16 -3.60 -5.33
CA PHE A 299 -23.74 -4.48 -4.33
C PHE A 299 -25.23 -4.61 -4.65
N LYS A 300 -25.64 -5.79 -5.14
CA LYS A 300 -27.06 -6.02 -5.47
C LYS A 300 -27.90 -5.98 -4.19
N LYS A 301 -29.16 -5.55 -4.32
CA LYS A 301 -30.14 -5.59 -3.23
C LYS A 301 -30.10 -6.93 -2.49
N GLY A 302 -29.92 -6.86 -1.18
CA GLY A 302 -29.93 -8.00 -0.27
C GLY A 302 -28.66 -8.85 -0.31
N CYS A 303 -27.56 -8.41 -0.95
CA CYS A 303 -26.34 -9.21 -1.06
C CYS A 303 -25.53 -9.36 0.23
N VAL A 304 -25.71 -8.47 1.21
CA VAL A 304 -24.99 -8.48 2.49
C VAL A 304 -25.79 -9.23 3.54
N ALA A 305 -27.06 -8.86 3.73
CA ALA A 305 -28.01 -9.51 4.63
C ALA A 305 -29.44 -9.36 4.08
N ASP A 306 -30.44 -9.92 4.77
CA ASP A 306 -31.83 -9.81 4.33
C ASP A 306 -32.25 -8.34 4.26
N ASN A 307 -32.65 -7.92 3.05
CA ASN A 307 -32.94 -6.53 2.74
C ASN A 307 -31.75 -5.56 3.00
N VAL A 308 -30.50 -6.03 2.94
CA VAL A 308 -29.28 -5.22 3.04
C VAL A 308 -28.31 -5.55 1.89
N PRO A 309 -27.99 -4.59 1.00
CA PRO A 309 -28.63 -3.28 0.90
C PRO A 309 -30.12 -3.41 0.52
N HIS A 310 -30.99 -2.48 0.90
CA HIS A 310 -32.42 -2.54 0.54
C HIS A 310 -32.71 -2.09 -0.89
N ARG A 311 -31.72 -1.50 -1.56
CA ARG A 311 -31.65 -1.20 -3.00
C ARG A 311 -30.28 -1.61 -3.53
N ASP A 312 -30.07 -1.51 -4.84
CA ASP A 312 -28.72 -1.68 -5.39
C ASP A 312 -27.83 -0.53 -4.92
N LEU A 313 -26.70 -0.86 -4.31
CA LEU A 313 -25.73 0.10 -3.80
C LEU A 313 -24.50 0.12 -4.71
N PHE A 314 -24.09 1.32 -5.13
CA PHE A 314 -22.95 1.52 -6.01
C PHE A 314 -21.90 2.35 -5.27
N MET A 315 -20.67 1.86 -5.24
CA MET A 315 -19.55 2.54 -4.61
C MET A 315 -18.28 2.36 -5.42
N SER A 316 -17.28 3.18 -5.15
CA SER A 316 -15.96 3.01 -5.76
C SER A 316 -15.20 1.81 -5.18
N PRO A 317 -14.21 1.26 -5.91
CA PRO A 317 -13.44 0.09 -5.49
C PRO A 317 -12.80 0.18 -4.10
N GLY A 318 -12.36 1.38 -3.68
CA GLY A 318 -11.70 1.63 -2.41
C GLY A 318 -12.61 1.81 -1.21
N HIS A 319 -13.91 1.97 -1.42
CA HIS A 319 -14.83 2.35 -0.36
C HIS A 319 -14.96 1.21 0.64
N HIS A 320 -14.74 1.45 1.94
CA HIS A 320 -14.84 0.38 2.94
C HIS A 320 -16.27 0.17 3.44
N VAL A 321 -16.67 -1.09 3.47
CA VAL A 321 -17.90 -1.58 4.09
C VAL A 321 -17.54 -2.21 5.45
N SER A 322 -18.34 -1.93 6.47
CA SER A 322 -18.11 -2.42 7.83
C SER A 322 -18.84 -3.73 8.10
N PHE A 323 -18.10 -4.70 8.64
CA PHE A 323 -18.60 -6.00 9.11
C PHE A 323 -18.12 -6.21 10.54
N ASP A 324 -19.00 -5.97 11.52
CA ASP A 324 -18.67 -6.14 12.95
C ASP A 324 -17.37 -5.42 13.36
N GLY A 325 -17.20 -4.17 12.90
CA GLY A 325 -15.99 -3.36 13.14
C GLY A 325 -14.87 -3.57 12.11
N ASN A 326 -14.96 -4.58 11.26
CA ASN A 326 -13.97 -4.83 10.21
C ASN A 326 -14.31 -4.06 8.94
N LEU A 327 -13.50 -3.08 8.58
CA LEU A 327 -13.61 -2.31 7.35
C LEU A 327 -12.91 -3.04 6.21
N VAL A 328 -13.68 -3.42 5.18
CA VAL A 328 -13.17 -4.10 3.99
C VAL A 328 -13.52 -3.30 2.74
N SER A 329 -12.52 -3.00 1.91
CA SER A 329 -12.74 -2.30 0.63
C SER A 329 -13.72 -3.07 -0.26
N ALA A 330 -14.57 -2.35 -0.99
CA ALA A 330 -15.54 -2.92 -1.92
C ALA A 330 -14.91 -3.89 -2.92
N MET A 331 -13.71 -3.59 -3.43
CA MET A 331 -12.98 -4.45 -4.38
C MET A 331 -12.68 -5.83 -3.77
N ASN A 332 -12.33 -5.86 -2.48
CA ASN A 332 -12.06 -7.11 -1.80
C ASN A 332 -13.33 -7.94 -1.56
N LEU A 333 -14.53 -7.41 -1.78
CA LEU A 333 -15.81 -8.12 -1.57
C LEU A 333 -16.42 -8.64 -2.88
N VAL A 334 -15.81 -8.36 -4.03
CA VAL A 334 -16.30 -8.80 -5.34
C VAL A 334 -16.30 -10.33 -5.41
N ASN A 335 -17.47 -10.91 -5.66
CA ASN A 335 -17.68 -12.37 -5.72
C ASN A 335 -18.16 -12.85 -7.10
N GLY A 336 -18.29 -11.93 -8.07
CA GLY A 336 -18.72 -12.24 -9.43
C GLY A 336 -20.21 -12.59 -9.57
N LYS A 337 -20.98 -12.57 -8.48
CA LYS A 337 -22.41 -12.95 -8.45
C LYS A 337 -23.30 -11.83 -7.96
N SER A 338 -23.28 -11.58 -6.66
CA SER A 338 -24.12 -10.58 -5.98
C SER A 338 -23.40 -9.26 -5.76
N ILE A 339 -22.06 -9.29 -5.77
CA ILE A 339 -21.19 -8.11 -5.72
C ILE A 339 -20.27 -8.15 -6.95
N VAL A 340 -20.41 -7.18 -7.83
CA VAL A 340 -19.78 -7.17 -9.17
C VAL A 340 -19.28 -5.79 -9.57
N GLN A 341 -18.18 -5.72 -10.32
CA GLN A 341 -17.69 -4.46 -10.88
C GLN A 341 -18.33 -4.17 -12.25
N LEU A 342 -18.64 -2.90 -12.52
CA LEU A 342 -19.33 -2.46 -13.72
C LEU A 342 -18.42 -1.65 -14.64
N PHE A 343 -18.00 -2.20 -15.79
CA PHE A 343 -17.06 -1.55 -16.72
C PHE A 343 -17.73 -0.80 -17.89
N ASP A 344 -19.05 -0.90 -18.03
CA ASP A 344 -19.77 -0.40 -19.21
C ASP A 344 -20.50 0.93 -19.00
N LEU A 345 -20.24 1.60 -17.88
CA LEU A 345 -20.79 2.92 -17.61
C LEU A 345 -20.08 4.00 -18.47
N PRO A 346 -20.80 4.74 -19.33
CA PRO A 346 -20.17 5.77 -20.18
C PRO A 346 -19.64 6.95 -19.37
N SER A 347 -20.31 7.28 -18.27
CA SER A 347 -19.92 8.29 -17.29
C SER A 347 -20.58 8.00 -15.95
N PHE A 348 -19.95 8.41 -14.87
CA PHE A 348 -20.49 8.26 -13.52
C PHE A 348 -19.94 9.35 -12.60
N GLN A 349 -20.72 9.70 -11.58
CA GLN A 349 -20.37 10.75 -10.62
C GLN A 349 -20.28 10.15 -9.23
N TYR A 350 -19.17 10.44 -8.57
CA TYR A 350 -18.85 10.01 -7.23
C TYR A 350 -19.01 11.16 -6.23
N PHE A 351 -19.44 10.81 -5.03
CA PHE A 351 -19.61 11.71 -3.90
C PHE A 351 -18.93 11.15 -2.66
N HIS A 352 -18.23 12.02 -1.95
CA HIS A 352 -17.59 11.74 -0.67
C HIS A 352 -18.26 12.55 0.42
N VAL A 353 -18.69 11.88 1.48
CA VAL A 353 -19.36 12.49 2.62
C VAL A 353 -18.34 12.63 3.74
N GLU A 354 -17.78 13.83 3.92
CA GLU A 354 -16.94 14.17 5.06
C GLU A 354 -17.83 14.59 6.23
N LEU A 355 -17.53 14.09 7.42
CA LEU A 355 -18.26 14.38 8.64
C LEU A 355 -17.41 15.24 9.57
N GLU A 356 -18.04 15.93 10.52
CA GLU A 356 -17.32 16.66 11.59
C GLU A 356 -16.47 15.73 12.45
N GLN A 357 -16.93 14.49 12.60
CA GLN A 357 -16.17 13.39 13.18
C GLN A 357 -16.35 12.17 12.28
N PHE A 358 -15.26 11.51 11.90
CA PHE A 358 -15.35 10.27 11.14
C PHE A 358 -16.22 9.26 11.89
N ASP A 359 -17.16 8.68 11.16
CA ASP A 359 -18.01 7.58 11.64
C ASP A 359 -18.44 6.70 10.45
N ILE A 360 -19.13 5.60 10.76
CA ILE A 360 -19.73 4.67 9.82
C ILE A 360 -21.16 5.13 9.53
N LEU A 361 -21.43 5.43 8.27
CA LEU A 361 -22.72 5.82 7.73
C LEU A 361 -23.58 4.58 7.42
N LEU A 362 -24.87 4.80 7.17
CA LEU A 362 -25.76 3.80 6.58
C LEU A 362 -26.13 4.21 5.15
N ALA A 363 -25.57 3.52 4.15
CA ALA A 363 -25.81 3.75 2.73
C ALA A 363 -26.65 2.61 2.15
N GLU A 364 -27.88 2.89 1.71
CA GLU A 364 -28.86 1.85 1.32
C GLU A 364 -28.99 0.74 2.39
N GLY A 365 -28.85 1.12 3.67
CA GLY A 365 -28.87 0.22 4.83
C GLY A 365 -27.56 -0.52 5.12
N VAL A 366 -26.52 -0.34 4.31
CA VAL A 366 -25.20 -0.95 4.52
C VAL A 366 -24.31 -0.02 5.36
N PRO A 367 -23.73 -0.52 6.47
CA PRO A 367 -22.70 0.20 7.21
C PRO A 367 -21.46 0.43 6.34
N ALA A 368 -21.14 1.67 6.01
CA ALA A 368 -20.01 2.04 5.16
C ALA A 368 -19.33 3.31 5.67
N GLU A 369 -18.03 3.46 5.42
CA GLU A 369 -17.27 4.56 6.01
C GLU A 369 -17.71 5.94 5.48
N SER A 370 -17.54 6.97 6.31
CA SER A 370 -17.46 8.35 5.83
C SER A 370 -16.09 8.64 5.22
N TYR A 371 -15.92 9.81 4.61
CA TYR A 371 -14.64 10.22 4.05
C TYR A 371 -13.57 10.36 5.14
N VAL A 372 -12.43 9.73 4.88
CA VAL A 372 -11.19 9.93 5.63
C VAL A 372 -10.32 10.89 4.84
N ASP A 373 -9.96 12.03 5.43
CA ASP A 373 -9.01 12.92 4.78
C ASP A 373 -7.58 12.40 4.92
N THR A 374 -7.07 11.88 3.82
CA THR A 374 -5.70 11.37 3.71
C THR A 374 -4.84 12.24 2.79
N GLY A 375 -5.21 13.52 2.63
CA GLY A 375 -4.52 14.46 1.74
C GLY A 375 -5.05 14.43 0.32
N ASN A 376 -6.17 13.74 0.10
CA ASN A 376 -6.71 13.47 -1.21
C ASN A 376 -7.82 14.45 -1.65
N ARG A 377 -8.20 15.46 -0.84
CA ARG A 377 -9.29 16.41 -1.18
C ARG A 377 -9.13 17.06 -2.57
N ASN A 378 -7.91 17.38 -3.00
CA ASN A 378 -7.64 18.01 -4.29
C ASN A 378 -8.04 17.17 -5.52
N MET A 379 -8.41 15.90 -5.33
CA MET A 379 -8.95 15.06 -6.39
C MET A 379 -10.39 15.42 -6.77
N PHE A 380 -11.12 16.16 -5.93
CA PHE A 380 -12.53 16.53 -6.14
C PHE A 380 -12.66 17.82 -6.95
N GLN A 381 -13.70 17.88 -7.79
CA GLN A 381 -13.96 19.02 -8.66
C GLN A 381 -14.24 20.30 -7.87
N ASN A 382 -14.79 20.18 -6.66
CA ASN A 382 -15.13 21.28 -5.77
C ASN A 382 -14.16 21.47 -4.60
N ALA A 383 -12.96 20.88 -4.64
CA ALA A 383 -11.96 21.03 -3.57
C ALA A 383 -11.59 22.50 -3.27
N HIS A 384 -11.64 23.35 -4.30
CA HIS A 384 -11.37 24.78 -4.19
C HIS A 384 -12.34 25.52 -3.26
N GLU A 385 -13.53 24.97 -2.99
CA GLU A 385 -14.52 25.55 -2.06
C GLU A 385 -14.04 25.51 -0.61
N VAL A 386 -13.17 24.55 -0.26
CA VAL A 386 -12.68 24.31 1.10
C VAL A 386 -11.18 24.57 1.27
N ALA A 387 -10.42 24.69 0.19
CA ALA A 387 -8.97 24.83 0.20
C ALA A 387 -8.42 26.02 1.00
N MET A 388 -9.20 27.12 1.10
CA MET A 388 -8.82 28.33 1.84
C MET A 388 -9.52 28.43 3.21
N ASN A 389 -10.28 27.41 3.61
CA ASN A 389 -10.98 27.41 4.89
C ASN A 389 -10.09 26.76 5.98
N PRO A 390 -9.69 27.50 7.02
CA PRO A 390 -8.84 26.97 8.08
C PRO A 390 -9.47 25.79 8.85
N ASP A 391 -10.81 25.66 8.86
CA ASP A 391 -11.53 24.57 9.54
C ASP A 391 -11.30 23.20 8.86
N PHE A 392 -10.73 23.17 7.65
CA PHE A 392 -10.44 21.94 6.91
C PHE A 392 -9.03 21.39 7.15
N GLY A 393 -8.12 22.21 7.71
CA GLY A 393 -6.80 21.81 8.19
C GLY A 393 -5.91 21.05 7.18
N PRO A 394 -4.70 20.65 7.60
CA PRO A 394 -3.97 19.59 6.91
C PRO A 394 -4.70 18.25 7.08
N ALA A 395 -4.35 17.28 6.25
CA ALA A 395 -4.92 15.94 6.36
C ALA A 395 -4.52 15.27 7.69
N GLU A 396 -5.51 14.73 8.40
CA GLU A 396 -5.31 14.07 9.70
C GLU A 396 -5.08 12.56 9.56
N GLY A 397 -5.26 12.01 8.36
CA GLY A 397 -5.14 10.58 8.12
C GLY A 397 -6.35 9.81 8.64
N ARG A 398 -6.22 8.47 8.70
CA ARG A 398 -7.27 7.62 9.25
C ARG A 398 -7.27 7.72 10.77
N PRO A 399 -8.39 8.10 11.40
CA PRO A 399 -8.46 8.12 12.85
C PRO A 399 -8.39 6.69 13.40
N ASP A 400 -7.64 6.51 14.49
CA ASP A 400 -7.64 5.27 15.26
C ASP A 400 -8.91 5.24 16.13
N ILE A 401 -9.82 4.34 15.81
CA ILE A 401 -11.12 4.21 16.48
C ILE A 401 -11.21 2.83 17.13
N PRO A 402 -11.36 2.75 18.46
CA PRO A 402 -11.48 1.48 19.17
C PRO A 402 -12.58 0.60 18.58
N GLY A 403 -12.22 -0.63 18.24
CA GLY A 403 -13.15 -1.62 17.67
C GLY A 403 -13.39 -1.48 16.16
N ILE A 404 -12.74 -0.53 15.48
CA ILE A 404 -12.71 -0.45 14.03
C ILE A 404 -11.34 -0.86 13.53
N THR A 405 -11.27 -1.79 12.58
CA THR A 405 -10.00 -2.24 11.99
C THR A 405 -10.14 -2.41 10.49
N VAL A 406 -9.18 -1.90 9.73
CA VAL A 406 -9.14 -2.13 8.28
C VAL A 406 -8.59 -3.53 8.01
N VAL A 407 -9.38 -4.36 7.34
CA VAL A 407 -9.02 -5.74 7.02
C VAL A 407 -8.77 -5.86 5.52
N LYS A 408 -7.53 -6.21 5.17
CA LYS A 408 -7.05 -6.27 3.77
C LYS A 408 -6.72 -7.68 3.29
N LYS A 409 -6.28 -8.55 4.22
CA LYS A 409 -5.90 -9.94 3.98
C LYS A 409 -6.17 -10.80 5.22
N GLY A 410 -5.97 -12.11 5.11
CA GLY A 410 -6.03 -13.04 6.23
C GLY A 410 -7.42 -13.62 6.53
N PRO A 411 -7.54 -14.41 7.61
CA PRO A 411 -8.69 -15.28 7.86
C PRO A 411 -10.01 -14.53 8.08
N VAL A 412 -9.95 -13.30 8.60
CA VAL A 412 -11.15 -12.46 8.79
C VAL A 412 -11.76 -12.08 7.44
N LEU A 413 -10.94 -11.64 6.47
CA LEU A 413 -11.41 -11.30 5.13
C LEU A 413 -12.02 -12.52 4.44
N GLU A 414 -11.34 -13.66 4.50
CA GLU A 414 -11.80 -14.89 3.86
C GLU A 414 -13.11 -15.40 4.48
N ALA A 415 -13.29 -15.25 5.80
CA ALA A 415 -14.57 -15.56 6.45
C ALA A 415 -15.71 -14.65 5.97
N ILE A 416 -15.46 -13.35 5.80
CA ILE A 416 -16.45 -12.39 5.26
C ILE A 416 -16.81 -12.76 3.81
N ARG A 417 -15.81 -13.02 2.96
CA ARG A 417 -15.99 -13.45 1.57
C ARG A 417 -16.81 -14.72 1.45
N ALA A 418 -16.49 -15.73 2.27
CA ALA A 418 -17.20 -17.00 2.29
C ALA A 418 -18.69 -16.82 2.62
N LYS A 419 -19.02 -16.03 3.66
CA LYS A 419 -20.41 -15.71 4.02
C LYS A 419 -21.17 -15.00 2.89
N LEU A 420 -20.55 -13.99 2.27
CA LEU A 420 -21.18 -13.25 1.16
C LEU A 420 -21.40 -14.14 -0.08
N LEU A 421 -20.45 -15.03 -0.38
CA LEU A 421 -20.59 -15.98 -1.48
C LEU A 421 -21.67 -17.03 -1.21
N GLU A 422 -21.73 -17.58 0.02
CA GLU A 422 -22.79 -18.49 0.43
C GLU A 422 -24.16 -17.84 0.25
N ARG A 423 -24.32 -16.61 0.76
CA ARG A 423 -25.54 -15.83 0.58
C ARG A 423 -25.88 -15.60 -0.89
N ALA A 424 -24.90 -15.27 -1.73
CA ALA A 424 -25.11 -15.09 -3.16
C ALA A 424 -25.67 -16.36 -3.83
N ASN A 425 -25.26 -17.55 -3.36
CA ASN A 425 -25.80 -18.82 -3.85
C ASN A 425 -27.25 -19.02 -3.41
N TRP A 426 -27.60 -18.70 -2.16
CA TRP A 426 -28.97 -18.76 -1.66
C TRP A 426 -29.92 -17.82 -2.42
N MET A 427 -29.47 -16.61 -2.75
CA MET A 427 -30.25 -15.65 -3.53
C MET A 427 -30.59 -16.13 -4.95
N GLN A 428 -29.80 -17.07 -5.49
CA GLN A 428 -30.00 -17.64 -6.83
C GLN A 428 -30.79 -18.96 -6.81
N ALA A 429 -31.05 -19.54 -5.64
CA ALA A 429 -31.82 -20.78 -5.53
C ALA A 429 -33.29 -20.54 -5.92
N PRO A 430 -33.91 -21.40 -6.75
CA PRO A 430 -35.33 -21.31 -7.05
C PRO A 430 -36.15 -21.41 -5.76
N GLN A 431 -37.05 -20.48 -5.51
CA GLN A 431 -37.98 -20.56 -4.39
C GLN A 431 -38.78 -21.88 -4.49
N PRO A 432 -38.89 -22.69 -3.41
CA PRO A 432 -39.73 -23.88 -3.44
C PRO A 432 -41.17 -23.44 -3.73
N GLN A 433 -41.71 -23.88 -4.86
CA GLN A 433 -43.13 -23.71 -5.17
C GLN A 433 -43.93 -24.29 -4.00
N LYS A 434 -44.69 -23.43 -3.30
CA LYS A 434 -45.69 -23.89 -2.33
C LYS A 434 -46.57 -24.92 -3.03
N ARG A 435 -46.48 -26.19 -2.64
CA ARG A 435 -47.48 -27.19 -3.02
C ARG A 435 -48.79 -26.73 -2.38
N VAL A 436 -49.69 -26.22 -3.21
CA VAL A 436 -51.08 -26.00 -2.84
C VAL A 436 -51.68 -27.40 -2.70
N GLY A 437 -51.91 -27.81 -1.46
CA GLY A 437 -52.64 -29.02 -1.09
C GLY A 437 -54.05 -28.68 -0.65
#